data_AF-A0A087U6U4-F1
#
_entry.id   AF-A0A087U6U4-F1
#
_cell.length_a   1.000
_cell.length_b   1.000
_cell.length_c   1.000
_cell.angle_alpha   90.00
_cell.angle_beta   90.00
_cell.angle_gamma   90.00
#
_symmetry.space_group_name_H-M   'P 1'
#
loop_
_entity.id
_entity.type
_entity.pdbx_description
1 polymer ?
#
loop_
_entity_poly.entity_id
_entity_poly.type
_entity_poly.pdbx_seq_one_letter_code
_entity_poly.pdbx_strand_id
1 'polypeptide(L)'
;MAPSHIFQDPCFWKHFQSQVKSKAWKCNFSPGILIENIDKDSALYKDDTILRKRRQGLKKWIKNDTQWIKVIFGTCKEIANGEFGYYSQTLKKLHILDAFRDFVDHLNWFYIVAAIMAAKGQEVHPISQNSSGVHDIDKLDPIMLIGYSEKFEDDADTSVWNTCVYRHVHVNPHHQAHSLWHEESQKNETQVLRTEALREMVCDKVSRNIQKTLNGEICDKMWKVDLMFFTGLPQEWIDVAVKMMDNLSEKYSVPEML
;
A
#
# COMPACT_ATOMS: atom_id res chain seq x y z
N MET A 1 -3.04 15.61 19.92
CA MET A 1 -2.29 16.16 18.78
C MET A 1 -2.38 15.14 17.65
N ALA A 2 -2.67 15.56 16.42
CA ALA A 2 -2.59 14.64 15.28
C ALA A 2 -1.13 14.15 15.14
N PRO A 3 -0.89 12.86 14.86
CA PRO A 3 0.46 12.37 14.62
C PRO A 3 1.10 13.14 13.45
N SER A 4 2.38 13.50 13.58
CA SER A 4 3.15 14.12 12.49
C SER A 4 3.18 13.19 11.29
N HIS A 5 3.04 13.73 10.09
CA HIS A 5 3.02 12.92 8.88
C HIS A 5 4.33 12.15 8.73
N ILE A 6 4.28 10.86 8.33
CA ILE A 6 5.45 9.98 8.24
C ILE A 6 6.61 10.53 7.37
N PHE A 7 6.31 11.32 6.32
CA PHE A 7 7.35 11.96 5.50
C PHE A 7 8.02 13.18 6.15
N GLN A 8 7.56 13.62 7.33
CA GLN A 8 8.25 14.60 8.16
C GLN A 8 9.27 13.94 9.11
N ASP A 9 9.20 12.62 9.32
CA ASP A 9 10.22 11.87 10.05
C ASP A 9 11.51 11.81 9.20
N PRO A 10 12.64 12.37 9.68
CA PRO A 10 13.88 12.42 8.90
C PRO A 10 14.50 11.04 8.60
N CYS A 11 14.35 10.09 9.52
CA CYS A 11 14.88 8.73 9.38
C CYS A 11 14.10 7.98 8.30
N PHE A 12 12.77 8.01 8.41
CA PHE A 12 11.90 7.41 7.40
C PHE A 12 12.08 8.09 6.04
N TRP A 13 12.09 9.42 5.99
CA TRP A 13 12.23 10.15 4.72
C TRP A 13 13.53 9.80 3.99
N LYS A 14 14.65 9.74 4.72
CA LYS A 14 15.94 9.34 4.16
C LYS A 14 15.90 7.91 3.63
N HIS A 15 15.30 6.98 4.38
CA HIS A 15 15.14 5.59 3.96
C HIS A 15 14.26 5.48 2.71
N PHE A 16 13.07 6.08 2.71
CA PHE A 16 12.15 6.13 1.57
C PHE A 16 12.83 6.69 0.32
N GLN A 17 13.58 7.80 0.45
CA GLN A 17 14.32 8.37 -0.67
C GLN A 17 15.38 7.41 -1.24
N SER A 18 16.06 6.66 -0.37
CA SER A 18 17.03 5.63 -0.79
C SER A 18 16.34 4.55 -1.62
N GLN A 19 15.21 4.03 -1.15
CA GLN A 19 14.46 2.95 -1.82
C GLN A 19 13.83 3.40 -3.14
N VAL A 20 13.32 4.63 -3.20
CA VAL A 20 12.76 5.18 -4.43
C VAL A 20 13.85 5.41 -5.48
N LYS A 21 15.05 5.87 -5.07
CA LYS A 21 16.21 6.04 -5.96
C LYS A 21 16.79 4.72 -6.44
N SER A 22 16.79 3.68 -5.60
CA SER A 22 17.18 2.31 -5.99
C SER A 22 16.13 1.63 -6.86
N LYS A 23 14.98 2.28 -7.11
CA LYS A 23 13.86 1.80 -7.92
C LYS A 23 13.20 0.55 -7.35
N ALA A 24 13.19 0.41 -6.03
CA ALA A 24 12.54 -0.72 -5.37
C ALA A 24 11.03 -0.82 -5.72
N TRP A 25 10.39 0.31 -6.07
CA TRP A 25 9.00 0.39 -6.56
C TRP A 25 8.74 -0.24 -7.93
N LYS A 26 9.77 -0.45 -8.77
CA LYS A 26 9.57 -0.81 -10.17
C LYS A 26 9.02 -2.23 -10.31
N CYS A 27 7.83 -2.34 -10.90
CA CYS A 27 7.10 -3.60 -11.00
C CYS A 27 7.44 -4.42 -12.25
N ASN A 28 8.20 -3.84 -13.19
CA ASN A 28 8.60 -4.44 -14.46
C ASN A 28 7.43 -4.87 -15.37
N PHE A 29 6.31 -4.16 -15.32
CA PHE A 29 5.24 -4.36 -16.30
C PHE A 29 5.71 -4.09 -17.73
N SER A 30 5.15 -4.82 -18.70
CA SER A 30 5.31 -4.49 -20.11
C SER A 30 4.70 -3.10 -20.36
N PRO A 31 5.45 -2.13 -20.94
CA PRO A 31 4.89 -0.83 -21.30
C PRO A 31 3.69 -0.92 -22.27
N GLY A 32 3.59 -2.03 -23.01
CA GLY A 32 2.49 -2.30 -23.94
C GLY A 32 1.13 -2.43 -23.26
N ILE A 33 1.09 -2.78 -21.97
CA ILE A 33 -0.15 -3.00 -21.21
C ILE A 33 -1.09 -1.80 -21.21
N LEU A 34 -0.55 -0.58 -21.35
CA LEU A 34 -1.35 0.64 -21.41
C LEU A 34 -2.12 0.81 -22.73
N ILE A 35 -1.82 0.02 -23.76
CA ILE A 35 -2.40 0.19 -25.10
C ILE A 35 -3.06 -1.10 -25.60
N GLU A 36 -2.46 -2.26 -25.33
CA GLU A 36 -2.84 -3.55 -25.93
C GLU A 36 -4.33 -3.90 -25.78
N ASN A 37 -4.99 -3.45 -24.71
CA ASN A 37 -6.42 -3.71 -24.44
C ASN A 37 -7.26 -2.43 -24.32
N ILE A 38 -6.77 -1.29 -24.81
CA ILE A 38 -7.42 0.00 -24.55
C ILE A 38 -8.86 0.04 -25.07
N ASP A 39 -9.15 -0.54 -26.24
CA ASP A 39 -10.50 -0.50 -26.81
C ASP A 39 -11.46 -1.47 -26.10
N LYS A 40 -10.95 -2.64 -25.66
CA LYS A 40 -11.71 -3.55 -24.79
C LYS A 40 -12.05 -2.88 -23.47
N ASP A 41 -11.07 -2.26 -22.82
CA ASP A 41 -11.28 -1.59 -21.53
C ASP A 41 -12.15 -0.34 -21.67
N SER A 42 -12.08 0.37 -22.81
CA SER A 42 -12.92 1.55 -23.09
C SER A 42 -14.41 1.21 -23.13
N ALA A 43 -14.78 -0.02 -23.52
CA ALA A 43 -16.17 -0.47 -23.52
C ALA A 43 -16.79 -0.56 -22.10
N LEU A 44 -15.97 -0.52 -21.04
CA LEU A 44 -16.44 -0.44 -19.65
C LEU A 44 -16.92 0.96 -19.27
N TYR A 45 -16.64 1.97 -20.10
CA TYR A 45 -16.89 3.37 -19.80
C TYR A 45 -18.03 3.93 -20.66
N LYS A 46 -18.84 4.80 -20.07
CA LYS A 46 -19.78 5.64 -20.84
C LYS A 46 -19.05 6.74 -21.62
N ASP A 47 -17.96 7.23 -21.04
CA ASP A 47 -17.01 8.18 -21.63
C ASP A 47 -15.58 7.73 -21.29
N ASP A 48 -14.83 7.29 -22.30
CA ASP A 48 -13.47 6.75 -22.16
C ASP A 48 -12.38 7.85 -22.22
N THR A 49 -12.77 9.13 -22.25
CA THR A 49 -11.84 10.26 -22.39
C THR A 49 -10.79 10.26 -21.27
N ILE A 50 -11.20 10.02 -20.02
CA ILE A 50 -10.28 9.99 -18.87
C ILE A 50 -9.35 8.78 -18.98
N LEU A 51 -9.88 7.59 -19.27
CA LEU A 51 -9.12 6.37 -19.49
C LEU A 51 -7.99 6.60 -20.51
N ARG A 52 -8.34 7.11 -21.69
CA ARG A 52 -7.37 7.36 -22.77
C ARG A 52 -6.36 8.44 -22.39
N LYS A 53 -6.78 9.55 -21.78
CA LYS A 53 -5.87 10.61 -21.31
C LYS A 53 -4.89 10.09 -20.26
N ARG A 54 -5.37 9.34 -19.27
CA ARG A 54 -4.57 8.73 -18.21
C ARG A 54 -3.49 7.82 -18.80
N ARG A 55 -3.89 6.81 -19.58
CA ARG A 55 -2.98 5.84 -20.20
C ARG A 55 -1.99 6.47 -21.19
N GLN A 56 -2.44 7.41 -22.04
CA GLN A 56 -1.54 8.09 -22.98
C GLN A 56 -0.57 9.04 -22.29
N GLY A 57 -1.06 9.83 -21.32
CA GLY A 57 -0.27 10.80 -20.57
C GLY A 57 0.85 10.17 -19.76
N LEU A 58 0.68 8.91 -19.37
CA LEU A 58 1.64 8.17 -18.55
C LEU A 58 2.83 7.59 -19.33
N LYS A 59 2.70 7.39 -20.65
CA LYS A 59 3.73 6.76 -21.50
C LYS A 59 5.10 7.43 -21.39
N LYS A 60 5.13 8.76 -21.24
CA LYS A 60 6.37 9.53 -21.10
C LYS A 60 7.06 9.31 -19.75
N TRP A 61 6.33 8.89 -18.72
CA TRP A 61 6.84 8.69 -17.36
C TRP A 61 7.45 7.31 -17.18
N ILE A 62 6.89 6.28 -17.83
CA ILE A 62 7.43 4.91 -17.81
C ILE A 62 8.88 4.84 -18.31
N LYS A 63 9.26 5.76 -19.20
CA LYS A 63 10.62 5.83 -19.78
C LYS A 63 11.53 6.87 -19.10
N ASN A 64 11.03 7.62 -18.12
CA ASN A 64 11.74 8.73 -17.50
C ASN A 64 11.69 8.63 -15.95
N ASP A 65 12.41 7.64 -15.43
CA ASP A 65 12.50 7.37 -13.99
C ASP A 65 12.96 8.61 -13.20
N THR A 66 13.91 9.40 -13.73
CA THR A 66 14.43 10.60 -13.04
C THR A 66 13.34 11.63 -12.79
N GLN A 67 12.54 11.94 -13.82
CA GLN A 67 11.47 12.91 -13.66
C GLN A 67 10.32 12.34 -12.83
N TRP A 68 10.02 11.04 -12.97
CA TRP A 68 9.03 10.37 -12.13
C TRP A 68 9.40 10.47 -10.64
N ILE A 69 10.61 10.07 -10.26
CA ILE A 69 11.11 10.14 -8.89
C ILE A 69 11.02 11.57 -8.33
N LYS A 70 11.35 12.59 -9.15
CA LYS A 70 11.22 13.99 -8.74
C LYS A 70 9.77 14.35 -8.41
N VAL A 71 8.80 13.90 -9.21
CA VAL A 71 7.38 14.11 -8.95
C VAL A 71 6.93 13.36 -7.69
N ILE A 72 7.37 12.11 -7.48
CA ILE A 72 7.03 11.34 -6.28
C ILE A 72 7.51 12.07 -5.02
N PHE A 73 8.79 12.43 -4.96
CA PHE A 73 9.32 13.15 -3.80
C PHE A 73 8.65 14.50 -3.57
N GLY A 74 8.43 15.24 -4.64
CA GLY A 74 7.75 16.53 -4.57
C GLY A 74 6.34 16.40 -4.04
N THR A 75 5.58 15.41 -4.53
CA THR A 75 4.19 15.18 -4.11
C THR A 75 4.11 14.68 -2.67
N CYS A 76 4.97 13.74 -2.24
CA CYS A 76 5.03 13.32 -0.83
C CYS A 76 5.28 14.52 0.11
N LYS A 77 6.20 15.42 -0.26
CA LYS A 77 6.51 16.61 0.55
C LYS A 77 5.35 17.61 0.58
N GLU A 78 4.72 17.86 -0.57
CA GLU A 78 3.55 18.73 -0.66
C GLU A 78 2.41 18.18 0.22
N ILE A 79 2.07 16.89 0.09
CA ILE A 79 1.03 16.26 0.91
C ILE A 79 1.37 16.34 2.41
N ALA A 80 2.61 16.02 2.79
CA ALA A 80 3.04 16.06 4.18
C ALA A 80 2.98 17.45 4.81
N ASN A 81 3.04 18.51 3.99
CA ASN A 81 2.90 19.89 4.41
C ASN A 81 1.46 20.43 4.29
N GLY A 82 0.50 19.62 3.84
CA GLY A 82 -0.86 20.08 3.53
C GLY A 82 -0.93 21.02 2.32
N GLU A 83 0.06 20.97 1.43
CA GLU A 83 0.19 21.83 0.25
C GLU A 83 -0.36 21.14 -1.01
N PHE A 84 -0.81 21.95 -1.95
CA PHE A 84 -1.17 21.51 -3.30
C PHE A 84 -0.36 22.30 -4.33
N GLY A 85 0.79 21.75 -4.71
CA GLY A 85 1.79 22.44 -5.52
C GLY A 85 1.97 21.88 -6.93
N TYR A 86 3.13 22.17 -7.52
CA TYR A 86 3.47 21.81 -8.90
C TYR A 86 3.46 20.29 -9.12
N TYR A 87 3.95 19.52 -8.13
CA TYR A 87 4.11 18.08 -8.29
C TYR A 87 2.76 17.36 -8.15
N SER A 88 1.96 17.72 -7.14
CA SER A 88 0.58 17.22 -6.98
C SER A 88 -0.30 17.59 -8.18
N GLN A 89 -0.18 18.82 -8.70
CA GLN A 89 -0.89 19.23 -9.91
C GLN A 89 -0.48 18.40 -11.14
N THR A 90 0.76 17.91 -11.20
CA THR A 90 1.23 17.02 -12.27
C THR A 90 0.49 15.68 -12.22
N LEU A 91 0.40 15.06 -11.04
CA LEU A 91 -0.38 13.81 -10.88
C LEU A 91 -1.88 14.03 -11.11
N LYS A 92 -2.43 15.19 -10.70
CA LYS A 92 -3.84 15.54 -10.95
C LYS A 92 -4.15 15.60 -12.44
N LYS A 93 -3.27 16.23 -13.25
CA LYS A 93 -3.41 16.29 -14.71
C LYS A 93 -3.33 14.92 -15.38
N LEU A 94 -2.68 13.96 -14.73
CA LEU A 94 -2.62 12.57 -15.18
C LEU A 94 -3.81 11.74 -14.68
N HIS A 95 -4.70 12.31 -13.85
CA HIS A 95 -5.81 11.60 -13.22
C HIS A 95 -5.37 10.40 -12.37
N ILE A 96 -4.28 10.55 -11.59
CA ILE A 96 -3.75 9.51 -10.68
C ILE A 96 -3.41 10.05 -9.29
N LEU A 97 -3.76 11.31 -9.00
CA LEU A 97 -3.42 11.93 -7.72
C LEU A 97 -4.16 11.27 -6.55
N ASP A 98 -5.41 10.88 -6.73
CA ASP A 98 -6.21 10.36 -5.63
C ASP A 98 -5.75 8.94 -5.25
N ALA A 99 -5.45 8.08 -6.23
CA ALA A 99 -4.73 6.84 -5.99
C ALA A 99 -3.36 7.04 -5.28
N PHE A 100 -2.60 8.07 -5.67
CA PHE A 100 -1.32 8.38 -5.01
C PHE A 100 -1.50 8.87 -3.57
N ARG A 101 -2.50 9.73 -3.32
CA ARG A 101 -2.85 10.20 -1.97
C ARG A 101 -3.30 9.06 -1.08
N ASP A 102 -4.14 8.16 -1.62
CA ASP A 102 -4.57 6.96 -0.89
C ASP A 102 -3.38 6.14 -0.40
N PHE A 103 -2.36 5.95 -1.24
CA PHE A 103 -1.10 5.29 -0.86
C PHE A 103 -0.36 6.06 0.24
N VAL A 104 -0.17 7.38 0.08
CA VAL A 104 0.55 8.22 1.06
C VAL A 104 -0.14 8.20 2.42
N ASP A 105 -1.46 8.36 2.45
CA ASP A 105 -2.27 8.35 3.66
C ASP A 105 -2.23 6.96 4.32
N HIS A 106 -2.37 5.90 3.51
CA HIS A 106 -2.26 4.53 4.00
C HIS A 106 -0.89 4.26 4.62
N LEU A 107 0.19 4.68 3.97
CA LEU A 107 1.54 4.53 4.48
C LEU A 107 1.71 5.26 5.83
N ASN A 108 1.15 6.45 5.95
CA ASN A 108 1.15 7.19 7.22
C ASN A 108 0.45 6.41 8.35
N TRP A 109 -0.76 5.90 8.09
CA TRP A 109 -1.49 5.09 9.07
C TRP A 109 -0.81 3.76 9.38
N PHE A 110 -0.25 3.10 8.37
CA PHE A 110 0.50 1.86 8.52
C PHE A 110 1.64 2.03 9.53
N TYR A 111 2.46 3.08 9.40
CA TYR A 111 3.57 3.29 10.35
C TYR A 111 3.11 3.72 11.75
N ILE A 112 1.96 4.40 11.86
CA ILE A 112 1.34 4.67 13.17
C ILE A 112 0.90 3.36 13.85
N VAL A 113 0.21 2.49 13.11
CA VAL A 113 -0.24 1.18 13.63
C VAL A 113 0.96 0.30 13.95
N ALA A 114 1.99 0.28 13.11
CA ALA A 114 3.22 -0.46 13.35
C ALA A 114 3.89 -0.04 14.66
N ALA A 115 3.95 1.27 14.96
CA ALA A 115 4.48 1.76 16.23
C ALA A 115 3.62 1.32 17.44
N ILE A 116 2.29 1.33 17.32
CA ILE A 116 1.38 0.84 18.36
C ILE A 116 1.56 -0.67 18.59
N MET A 117 1.67 -1.44 17.51
CA MET A 117 1.90 -2.88 17.58
C MET A 117 3.27 -3.20 18.20
N ALA A 118 4.32 -2.47 17.82
CA ALA A 118 5.66 -2.62 18.40
C ALA A 118 5.68 -2.35 19.90
N ALA A 119 4.98 -1.31 20.37
CA ALA A 119 4.83 -1.02 21.80
C ALA A 119 4.12 -2.13 22.59
N LYS A 120 3.37 -3.00 21.90
CA LYS A 120 2.69 -4.19 22.45
C LYS A 120 3.44 -5.50 22.17
N GLY A 121 4.71 -5.44 21.75
CA GLY A 121 5.53 -6.61 21.48
C GLY A 121 5.25 -7.32 20.15
N GLN A 122 4.50 -6.69 19.24
CA GLN A 122 4.22 -7.17 17.89
C GLN A 122 4.93 -6.29 16.86
N GLU A 123 6.26 -6.32 16.83
CA GLU A 123 7.04 -5.50 15.89
C GLU A 123 6.74 -5.86 14.43
N VAL A 124 6.48 -4.83 13.62
CA VAL A 124 6.12 -4.95 12.20
C VAL A 124 7.31 -4.53 11.34
N HIS A 125 7.79 -5.46 10.51
CA HIS A 125 8.84 -5.22 9.51
C HIS A 125 8.26 -5.40 8.11
N PRO A 126 8.13 -4.36 7.28
CA PRO A 126 7.53 -4.50 5.96
C PRO A 126 8.36 -5.42 5.03
N ILE A 127 7.81 -6.59 4.72
CA ILE A 127 8.34 -7.54 3.73
C ILE A 127 7.85 -7.10 2.36
N SER A 128 8.37 -5.96 1.93
CA SER A 128 7.97 -5.29 0.70
C SER A 128 8.80 -5.74 -0.49
N GLN A 129 8.31 -5.43 -1.69
CA GLN A 129 8.98 -5.66 -2.96
C GLN A 129 10.47 -5.25 -2.93
N ASN A 130 11.33 -6.11 -3.51
CA ASN A 130 12.78 -5.91 -3.59
C ASN A 130 13.44 -5.62 -2.22
N SER A 131 12.85 -6.15 -1.13
CA SER A 131 13.31 -5.96 0.25
C SER A 131 13.45 -4.49 0.62
N SER A 132 12.52 -3.65 0.14
CA SER A 132 12.65 -2.19 0.31
C SER A 132 12.54 -1.75 1.77
N GLY A 133 11.81 -2.48 2.62
CA GLY A 133 11.44 -2.05 3.96
C GLY A 133 10.34 -1.00 4.01
N VAL A 134 9.71 -0.67 2.87
CA VAL A 134 8.59 0.27 2.75
C VAL A 134 7.34 -0.46 2.29
N HIS A 135 6.32 -0.49 3.13
CA HIS A 135 5.04 -1.12 2.83
C HIS A 135 4.45 -0.60 1.51
N ASP A 136 4.00 -1.52 0.65
CA ASP A 136 3.39 -1.24 -0.65
C ASP A 136 4.14 -0.26 -1.57
N ILE A 137 5.48 -0.22 -1.49
CA ILE A 137 6.29 0.67 -2.33
C ILE A 137 6.05 0.45 -3.84
N ASP A 138 5.58 -0.73 -4.22
CA ASP A 138 5.23 -1.10 -5.59
C ASP A 138 4.10 -0.24 -6.16
N LYS A 139 3.22 0.32 -5.31
CA LYS A 139 2.18 1.27 -5.72
C LYS A 139 2.73 2.57 -6.31
N LEU A 140 4.02 2.87 -6.14
CA LEU A 140 4.67 4.00 -6.80
C LEU A 140 4.99 3.74 -8.27
N ASP A 141 4.86 2.50 -8.76
CA ASP A 141 4.94 2.22 -10.19
C ASP A 141 3.82 2.96 -10.93
N PRO A 142 4.14 3.71 -12.00
CA PRO A 142 3.14 4.45 -12.76
C PRO A 142 1.94 3.57 -13.18
N ILE A 143 2.19 2.31 -13.59
CA ILE A 143 1.14 1.40 -14.06
C ILE A 143 0.26 0.95 -12.89
N MET A 144 0.83 0.74 -11.69
CA MET A 144 0.04 0.50 -10.48
C MET A 144 -0.91 1.66 -10.21
N LEU A 145 -0.42 2.90 -10.21
CA LEU A 145 -1.28 4.06 -9.97
C LEU A 145 -2.43 4.17 -10.98
N ILE A 146 -2.19 3.84 -12.25
CA ILE A 146 -3.27 3.75 -13.24
C ILE A 146 -4.29 2.68 -12.86
N GLY A 147 -3.84 1.44 -12.59
CA GLY A 147 -4.74 0.34 -12.25
C GLY A 147 -5.61 0.67 -11.03
N TYR A 148 -5.00 1.26 -10.00
CA TYR A 148 -5.73 1.71 -8.81
C TYR A 148 -6.71 2.85 -9.13
N SER A 149 -6.35 3.81 -9.97
CA SER A 149 -7.25 4.90 -10.36
C SER A 149 -8.45 4.36 -11.17
N GLU A 150 -8.20 3.47 -12.14
CA GLU A 150 -9.25 2.85 -12.94
C GLU A 150 -10.21 2.00 -12.08
N LYS A 151 -9.69 1.30 -11.06
CA LYS A 151 -10.56 0.54 -10.16
C LYS A 151 -11.33 1.42 -9.18
N PHE A 152 -10.64 2.30 -8.46
CA PHE A 152 -11.22 2.96 -7.29
C PHE A 152 -11.81 4.34 -7.58
N GLU A 153 -11.38 5.01 -8.64
CA GLU A 153 -11.95 6.30 -9.06
C GLU A 153 -13.04 6.09 -10.12
N ASP A 154 -12.83 5.14 -11.04
CA ASP A 154 -13.73 4.94 -12.18
C ASP A 154 -14.67 3.73 -12.03
N ASP A 155 -14.48 2.89 -11.01
CA ASP A 155 -15.21 1.62 -10.79
C ASP A 155 -15.16 0.66 -11.98
N ALA A 156 -13.98 0.52 -12.59
CA ALA A 156 -13.79 -0.32 -13.78
C ALA A 156 -12.74 -1.43 -13.56
N ASP A 157 -13.14 -2.69 -13.76
CA ASP A 157 -12.25 -3.86 -13.71
C ASP A 157 -11.49 -4.05 -15.03
N THR A 158 -10.59 -3.12 -15.34
CA THR A 158 -9.82 -3.11 -16.58
C THR A 158 -8.72 -4.19 -16.62
N SER A 159 -8.20 -4.48 -17.80
CA SER A 159 -7.05 -5.38 -17.96
C SER A 159 -5.80 -4.90 -17.21
N VAL A 160 -5.58 -3.59 -17.10
CA VAL A 160 -4.48 -3.00 -16.32
C VAL A 160 -4.68 -3.28 -14.84
N TRP A 161 -5.87 -2.99 -14.30
CA TRP A 161 -6.20 -3.30 -12.91
C TRP A 161 -6.01 -4.78 -12.58
N ASN A 162 -6.56 -5.67 -13.42
CA ASN A 162 -6.45 -7.12 -13.22
C ASN A 162 -4.99 -7.60 -13.17
N THR A 163 -4.12 -7.01 -13.99
CA THR A 163 -2.69 -7.33 -13.98
C THR A 163 -1.98 -6.76 -12.75
N CYS A 164 -2.32 -5.53 -12.34
CA CYS A 164 -1.80 -4.89 -11.14
C CYS A 164 -2.18 -5.66 -9.88
N VAL A 165 -3.47 -6.00 -9.71
CA VAL A 165 -3.95 -6.72 -8.52
C VAL A 165 -3.39 -8.14 -8.49
N TYR A 166 -3.37 -8.86 -9.62
CA TYR A 166 -2.76 -10.19 -9.68
C TYR A 166 -1.32 -10.15 -9.22
N ARG A 167 -0.52 -9.22 -9.77
CA ARG A 167 0.87 -9.07 -9.37
C ARG A 167 1.00 -8.71 -7.90
N HIS A 168 0.29 -7.70 -7.43
CA HIS A 168 0.36 -7.22 -6.05
C HIS A 168 0.10 -8.37 -5.08
N VAL A 169 -1.02 -9.10 -5.23
CA VAL A 169 -1.42 -10.17 -4.30
C VAL A 169 -0.59 -11.44 -4.37
N HIS A 170 0.04 -11.75 -5.51
CA HIS A 170 0.85 -12.97 -5.67
C HIS A 170 2.35 -12.74 -5.46
N VAL A 171 2.83 -11.48 -5.51
CA VAL A 171 4.26 -11.15 -5.38
C VAL A 171 4.60 -10.58 -4.01
N ASN A 172 3.70 -9.81 -3.37
CA ASN A 172 3.98 -9.29 -2.03
C ASN A 172 3.73 -10.39 -0.98
N PRO A 173 4.75 -10.78 -0.18
CA PRO A 173 4.67 -11.91 0.74
C PRO A 173 3.58 -11.81 1.82
N HIS A 174 3.20 -10.59 2.21
CA HIS A 174 2.18 -10.38 3.22
C HIS A 174 0.75 -10.58 2.71
N HIS A 175 0.50 -10.83 1.41
CA HIS A 175 -0.84 -11.13 0.92
C HIS A 175 -1.14 -12.63 0.92
N GLN A 176 -2.41 -12.96 1.16
CA GLN A 176 -2.91 -14.32 1.33
C GLN A 176 -2.75 -15.23 0.11
N ALA A 177 -2.61 -14.66 -1.09
CA ALA A 177 -2.42 -15.40 -2.34
C ALA A 177 -0.95 -15.74 -2.63
N HIS A 178 0.00 -15.21 -1.85
CA HIS A 178 1.41 -15.51 -2.00
C HIS A 178 1.71 -16.96 -1.58
N SER A 179 2.62 -17.63 -2.28
CA SER A 179 2.91 -19.06 -2.05
C SER A 179 3.49 -19.35 -0.66
N LEU A 180 4.09 -18.34 -0.01
CA LEU A 180 4.56 -18.39 1.38
C LEU A 180 3.57 -19.07 2.32
N TRP A 181 2.27 -18.82 2.17
CA TRP A 181 1.24 -19.34 3.07
C TRP A 181 0.89 -20.80 2.81
N HIS A 182 1.10 -21.30 1.60
CA HIS A 182 0.56 -22.59 1.12
C HIS A 182 1.64 -23.66 0.91
N GLU A 183 2.92 -23.29 0.87
CA GLU A 183 4.02 -24.25 0.73
C GLU A 183 4.30 -25.00 2.05
N GLU A 184 4.32 -26.33 2.06
CA GLU A 184 4.51 -27.17 3.27
C GLU A 184 5.91 -27.11 3.91
N SER A 185 6.76 -26.11 3.63
CA SER A 185 8.09 -26.06 4.24
C SER A 185 8.00 -25.81 5.76
N GLN A 186 8.40 -26.81 6.54
CA GLN A 186 8.44 -26.78 8.02
C GLN A 186 9.74 -26.20 8.58
N LYS A 187 10.50 -25.42 7.80
CA LYS A 187 11.73 -24.81 8.29
C LYS A 187 11.37 -23.64 9.22
N ASN A 188 12.09 -23.52 10.34
CA ASN A 188 11.91 -22.41 11.30
C ASN A 188 11.98 -21.03 10.63
N GLU A 189 12.86 -20.86 9.63
CA GLU A 189 12.98 -19.63 8.84
C GLU A 189 11.68 -19.26 8.11
N THR A 190 10.95 -20.25 7.58
CA THR A 190 9.64 -20.04 6.95
C THR A 190 8.59 -19.59 7.97
N GLN A 191 8.64 -20.13 9.18
CA GLN A 191 7.68 -19.78 10.23
C GLN A 191 7.90 -18.37 10.78
N VAL A 192 9.16 -17.94 10.91
CA VAL A 192 9.49 -16.54 11.24
C VAL A 192 8.97 -15.60 10.15
N LEU A 193 9.26 -15.90 8.88
CA LEU A 193 8.83 -15.08 7.75
C LEU A 193 7.29 -14.97 7.65
N ARG A 194 6.56 -16.07 7.88
CA ARG A 194 5.10 -16.06 7.95
C ARG A 194 4.56 -15.22 9.10
N THR A 195 5.22 -15.28 10.26
CA THR A 195 4.82 -14.47 11.41
C THR A 195 5.02 -12.98 11.12
N GLU A 196 6.15 -12.60 10.54
CA GLU A 196 6.43 -11.23 10.10
C GLU A 196 5.42 -10.76 9.05
N ALA A 197 5.15 -11.59 8.04
CA ALA A 197 4.15 -11.33 7.01
C ALA A 197 2.73 -11.17 7.60
N LEU A 198 2.39 -11.95 8.62
CA LEU A 198 1.09 -11.86 9.28
C LEU A 198 0.96 -10.56 10.08
N ARG A 199 2.02 -10.13 10.76
CA ARG A 199 2.05 -8.85 11.47
C ARG A 199 1.89 -7.68 10.50
N GLU A 200 2.59 -7.72 9.36
CA GLU A 200 2.40 -6.74 8.29
C GLU A 200 0.96 -6.75 7.76
N MET A 201 0.38 -7.93 7.52
CA MET A 201 -1.01 -8.05 7.06
C MET A 201 -2.01 -7.47 8.08
N VAL A 202 -1.88 -7.80 9.37
CA VAL A 202 -2.72 -7.23 10.43
C VAL A 202 -2.56 -5.71 10.48
N CYS A 203 -1.31 -5.22 10.43
CA CYS A 203 -1.01 -3.79 10.38
C CYS A 203 -1.68 -3.10 9.17
N ASP A 204 -1.58 -3.69 7.97
CA ASP A 204 -2.23 -3.22 6.75
C ASP A 204 -3.75 -3.14 6.92
N LYS A 205 -4.41 -4.19 7.38
CA LYS A 205 -5.88 -4.18 7.52
C LYS A 205 -6.37 -3.22 8.60
N VAL A 206 -5.68 -3.14 9.73
CA VAL A 206 -5.99 -2.21 10.81
C VAL A 206 -5.78 -0.76 10.38
N SER A 207 -4.68 -0.47 9.68
CA SER A 207 -4.41 0.88 9.17
C SER A 207 -5.43 1.31 8.09
N ARG A 208 -5.87 0.40 7.22
CA ARG A 208 -7.01 0.64 6.32
C ARG A 208 -8.32 0.88 7.07
N ASN A 209 -8.60 0.12 8.13
CA ASN A 209 -9.81 0.33 8.94
C ASN A 209 -9.82 1.72 9.57
N ILE A 210 -8.67 2.18 10.10
CA ILE A 210 -8.51 3.55 10.59
C ILE A 210 -8.78 4.56 9.48
N GLN A 211 -8.13 4.39 8.33
CA GLN A 211 -8.22 5.33 7.21
C GLN A 211 -9.62 5.41 6.61
N LYS A 212 -10.31 4.29 6.40
CA LYS A 212 -11.53 4.20 5.57
C LYS A 212 -12.83 4.07 6.37
N THR A 213 -12.77 3.52 7.59
CA THR A 213 -13.97 3.23 8.38
C THR A 213 -14.05 4.14 9.61
N LEU A 214 -12.93 4.39 10.28
CA LEU A 214 -12.88 5.14 11.54
C LEU A 214 -12.50 6.61 11.37
N ASN A 215 -12.36 7.09 10.12
CA ASN A 215 -12.05 8.49 9.81
C ASN A 215 -10.80 9.02 10.57
N GLY A 216 -9.77 8.16 10.74
CA GLY A 216 -8.55 8.51 11.45
C GLY A 216 -8.60 8.38 12.97
N GLU A 217 -9.69 7.87 13.54
CA GLU A 217 -9.80 7.66 15.00
C GLU A 217 -8.98 6.45 15.46
N ILE A 218 -8.00 6.69 16.33
CA ILE A 218 -7.22 5.65 17.02
C ILE A 218 -7.97 5.26 18.30
N CYS A 219 -8.62 4.10 18.29
CA CYS A 219 -9.35 3.56 19.43
C CYS A 219 -9.40 2.02 19.34
N ASP A 220 -9.90 1.35 20.38
CA ASP A 220 -9.96 -0.13 20.41
C ASP A 220 -10.75 -0.76 19.23
N LYS A 221 -11.62 0.01 18.57
CA LYS A 221 -12.34 -0.47 17.37
C LYS A 221 -11.42 -0.70 16.17
N MET A 222 -10.22 -0.11 16.15
CA MET A 222 -9.27 -0.28 15.04
C MET A 222 -8.90 -1.76 14.82
N TRP A 223 -8.83 -2.54 15.91
CA TRP A 223 -8.49 -3.96 15.91
C TRP A 223 -9.63 -4.86 15.42
N LYS A 224 -10.86 -4.33 15.29
CA LYS A 224 -12.03 -5.06 14.80
C LYS A 224 -12.06 -5.05 13.28
N VAL A 225 -11.12 -5.77 12.68
CA VAL A 225 -11.01 -5.97 11.24
C VAL A 225 -11.88 -7.15 10.80
N ASP A 226 -12.49 -7.06 9.63
CA ASP A 226 -13.30 -8.15 9.06
C ASP A 226 -12.43 -9.39 8.76
N LEU A 227 -12.85 -10.55 9.26
CA LEU A 227 -12.14 -11.82 9.02
C LEU A 227 -12.12 -12.21 7.54
N MET A 228 -13.03 -11.67 6.71
CA MET A 228 -13.02 -11.86 5.26
C MET A 228 -11.69 -11.44 4.61
N PHE A 229 -10.93 -10.53 5.24
CA PHE A 229 -9.62 -10.13 4.71
C PHE A 229 -8.55 -11.23 4.85
N PHE A 230 -8.82 -12.28 5.64
CA PHE A 230 -7.89 -13.39 5.90
C PHE A 230 -8.33 -14.72 5.28
N THR A 231 -9.50 -14.80 4.62
CA THR A 231 -10.11 -16.08 4.17
C THR A 231 -9.32 -16.86 3.09
N GLY A 232 -8.19 -16.33 2.62
CA GLY A 232 -7.26 -17.05 1.74
C GLY A 232 -6.07 -17.68 2.45
N LEU A 233 -5.92 -17.49 3.77
CA LEU A 233 -4.88 -18.12 4.56
C LEU A 233 -5.30 -19.52 5.02
N PRO A 234 -4.34 -20.44 5.26
CA PRO A 234 -4.63 -21.65 6.03
C PRO A 234 -5.22 -21.31 7.40
N GLN A 235 -6.15 -22.14 7.90
CA GLN A 235 -6.91 -21.86 9.13
C GLN A 235 -6.02 -21.56 10.33
N GLU A 236 -4.90 -22.27 10.48
CA GLU A 236 -3.92 -22.03 11.55
C GLU A 236 -3.40 -20.58 11.58
N TRP A 237 -3.22 -19.94 10.42
CA TRP A 237 -2.74 -18.56 10.34
C TRP A 237 -3.86 -17.55 10.56
N ILE A 238 -5.10 -17.90 10.21
CA ILE A 238 -6.29 -17.13 10.57
C ILE A 238 -6.41 -17.08 12.11
N ASP A 239 -6.28 -18.23 12.78
CA ASP A 239 -6.38 -18.31 14.25
C ASP A 239 -5.27 -17.49 14.93
N VAL A 240 -4.05 -17.49 14.37
CA VAL A 240 -2.94 -16.65 14.87
C VAL A 240 -3.24 -15.16 14.66
N ALA A 241 -3.83 -14.76 13.52
CA ALA A 241 -4.21 -13.38 13.27
C ALA A 241 -5.29 -12.89 14.24
N VAL A 242 -6.32 -13.71 14.48
CA VAL A 242 -7.38 -13.43 15.47
C VAL A 242 -6.77 -13.23 16.85
N LYS A 243 -5.95 -14.19 17.31
CA LYS A 243 -5.27 -14.09 18.61
C LYS A 243 -4.38 -12.84 18.71
N MET A 244 -3.71 -12.46 17.63
CA MET A 244 -2.90 -11.25 17.58
C MET A 244 -3.76 -9.99 17.75
N MET A 245 -4.85 -9.88 17.01
CA MET A 245 -5.78 -8.75 17.12
C MET A 245 -6.44 -8.68 18.50
N ASP A 246 -6.83 -9.82 19.07
CA ASP A 246 -7.38 -9.91 20.42
C ASP A 246 -6.37 -9.40 21.47
N ASN A 247 -5.13 -9.91 21.44
CA ASN A 247 -4.05 -9.46 22.33
C ASN A 247 -3.76 -7.95 22.18
N LEU A 248 -3.86 -7.42 20.96
CA LEU A 248 -3.66 -5.99 20.71
C LEU A 248 -4.83 -5.14 21.24
N SER A 249 -6.05 -5.69 21.21
CA SER A 249 -7.26 -5.08 21.75
C SER A 249 -7.34 -5.12 23.28
N GLU A 250 -6.66 -6.06 23.94
CA GLU A 250 -6.60 -6.14 25.40
C GLU A 250 -5.85 -4.92 25.98
N LYS A 251 -6.66 -3.95 26.40
CA LYS A 251 -6.41 -2.73 27.19
C LYS A 251 -5.15 -1.91 26.90
N TYR A 252 -5.39 -0.63 26.60
CA TYR A 252 -4.73 0.49 27.30
C TYR A 252 -4.73 0.23 28.82
N SER A 253 -3.72 -0.50 29.31
CA SER A 253 -3.28 -0.33 30.69
C SER A 253 -2.37 0.89 30.65
N VAL A 254 -2.96 2.08 30.75
CA VAL A 254 -2.18 3.27 31.12
C VAL A 254 -1.50 2.87 32.44
N PRO A 255 -0.16 2.81 32.52
CA PRO A 255 0.46 2.73 33.82
C PRO A 255 0.00 3.98 34.56
N GLU A 256 -0.75 3.82 35.65
CA GLU A 256 -0.84 4.88 36.65
C GLU A 256 0.61 5.23 36.98
N MET A 257 1.06 6.39 36.51
CA MET A 257 2.31 6.96 37.00
C MET A 257 2.06 7.29 38.46
N LEU A 258 2.61 6.44 39.34
CA LEU A 258 2.91 6.76 40.73
C LEU A 258 3.84 7.97 40.81
#